data_AF-A0A9E5RQG4-F1
#
_entry.id   AF-A0A9E5RQG4-F1
#
_cell.length_a   1.000
_cell.length_b   1.000
_cell.length_c   1.000
_cell.angle_alpha   90.00
_cell.angle_beta   90.00
_cell.angle_gamma   90.00
#
_symmetry.space_group_name_H-M   'P 1'
#
loop_
_entity.id
_entity.type
_entity.pdbx_description
1 polymer ?
#
loop_
_entity_poly.entity_id
_entity_poly.type
_entity_poly.pdbx_seq_one_letter_code
_entity_poly.pdbx_strand_id
1 'polypeptide(L)' 'MAGRKKLDRTNLHARVAHETGDKLKQIAQTLGYIHGDEGSTGQLLDAIADGELILIATKNKSNVNNNG' A
#
# COMPACT_ATOMS: atom_id res chain seq x y z
N MET A 1 12.31 -31.45 7.86
CA MET A 1 11.08 -30.77 7.39
C MET A 1 11.18 -29.33 7.83
N ALA A 2 11.45 -28.40 6.91
CA ALA A 2 11.77 -27.01 7.25
C ALA A 2 10.53 -26.34 7.88
N GLY A 3 10.65 -25.96 9.16
CA GLY A 3 9.60 -25.23 9.87
C GLY A 3 9.29 -23.93 9.14
N ARG A 4 8.00 -23.63 8.94
CA ARG A 4 7.55 -22.32 8.43
C ARG A 4 8.19 -21.23 9.29
N LYS A 5 9.10 -20.46 8.71
CA LYS A 5 9.67 -19.26 9.34
C LYS A 5 8.51 -18.32 9.61
N LYS A 6 8.13 -18.14 10.88
CA LYS A 6 7.08 -17.22 11.29
C LYS A 6 7.61 -15.82 10.93
N LEU A 7 7.12 -15.28 9.83
CA LEU A 7 7.38 -13.90 9.48
C LEU A 7 6.60 -13.08 10.52
N ASP A 8 7.28 -12.30 11.34
CA ASP A 8 6.66 -11.35 12.28
C ASP A 8 5.99 -10.23 11.47
N ARG A 9 4.83 -10.57 10.90
CA ARG A 9 3.98 -9.66 10.13
C ARG A 9 2.83 -9.21 11.03
N THR A 10 2.55 -7.91 10.98
CA THR A 10 1.38 -7.33 11.64
C THR A 10 0.24 -7.19 10.63
N ASN A 11 -0.97 -7.54 11.02
CA ASN A 11 -2.16 -7.31 10.18
C ASN A 11 -2.63 -5.87 10.38
N LEU A 12 -2.64 -5.07 9.31
CA LEU A 12 -3.20 -3.73 9.30
C LEU A 12 -4.60 -3.76 8.66
N HIS A 13 -5.61 -3.33 9.40
CA HIS A 13 -6.95 -3.13 8.87
C HIS A 13 -7.24 -1.63 8.74
N ALA A 14 -7.46 -1.17 7.51
CA ALA A 14 -7.79 0.21 7.21
C ALA A 14 -9.13 0.30 6.48
N ARG A 15 -9.93 1.32 6.81
CA ARG A 15 -11.14 1.65 6.04
C ARG A 15 -10.72 2.48 4.84
N VAL A 16 -10.86 1.91 3.66
CA VAL A 16 -10.49 2.51 2.37
C VAL A 16 -11.62 2.35 1.37
N ALA A 17 -11.55 3.04 0.23
CA ALA A 17 -12.49 2.82 -0.85
C ALA A 17 -12.34 1.40 -1.41
N HIS A 18 -13.42 0.85 -1.99
CA HIS A 18 -13.47 -0.54 -2.47
C HIS A 18 -12.31 -0.89 -3.41
N GLU A 19 -11.96 0.01 -4.32
CA GLU A 19 -10.90 -0.20 -5.33
C GLU A 19 -9.49 0.12 -4.84
N THR A 20 -9.33 0.62 -3.61
CA THR A 20 -8.01 1.05 -3.11
C THR A 20 -7.03 -0.12 -3.04
N GLY A 21 -7.50 -1.31 -2.66
CA GLY A 21 -6.65 -2.50 -2.61
C GLY A 21 -6.04 -2.84 -3.96
N ASP A 22 -6.85 -2.87 -5.02
CA ASP A 22 -6.40 -3.20 -6.37
C ASP A 22 -5.46 -2.14 -6.94
N LYS A 23 -5.74 -0.86 -6.70
CA LYS A 23 -4.86 0.26 -7.10
C LYS A 23 -3.49 0.15 -6.42
N LEU A 24 -3.44 -0.20 -5.13
CA LEU A 24 -2.18 -0.40 -4.42
C LEU A 24 -1.41 -1.61 -4.96
N LYS A 25 -2.08 -2.71 -5.31
CA LYS A 25 -1.44 -3.86 -5.95
C LYS A 25 -0.82 -3.48 -7.30
N GLN A 26 -1.54 -2.74 -8.14
CA GLN A 26 -1.03 -2.27 -9.44
C GLN A 26 0.19 -1.35 -9.27
N ILE A 27 0.16 -0.44 -8.30
CA ILE A 27 1.29 0.43 -7.97
C ILE A 27 2.48 -0.42 -7.51
N ALA A 28 2.26 -1.37 -6.59
CA ALA A 28 3.30 -2.26 -6.09
C ALA A 28 3.95 -3.06 -7.24
N GLN A 29 3.14 -3.62 -8.14
CA GLN A 29 3.62 -4.35 -9.32
C GLN A 29 4.43 -3.45 -10.25
N THR A 30 3.94 -2.25 -10.54
CA THR A 30 4.62 -1.28 -11.43
C THR A 30 5.97 -0.85 -10.87
N LEU A 31 6.08 -0.72 -9.55
CA LEU A 31 7.31 -0.34 -8.86
C LEU A 31 8.25 -1.52 -8.56
N GLY A 32 7.85 -2.75 -8.90
CA GLY A 32 8.67 -3.96 -8.71
C GLY A 32 8.57 -4.61 -7.32
N TYR A 33 7.68 -4.14 -6.45
CA TYR A 33 7.34 -4.80 -5.19
C TYR A 33 6.38 -5.96 -5.47
N ILE A 34 6.92 -7.13 -5.79
CA ILE A 34 6.17 -8.31 -6.24
C ILE A 34 6.27 -9.43 -5.19
N HIS A 35 5.15 -10.11 -4.95
CA HIS A 35 5.09 -11.33 -4.15
C HIS A 35 4.36 -12.44 -4.93
N GLY A 36 5.12 -13.44 -5.40
CA GLY A 36 4.61 -14.41 -6.36
C GLY A 36 4.45 -13.76 -7.73
N ASP A 37 3.23 -13.80 -8.27
CA ASP A 37 2.88 -13.20 -9.57
C ASP A 37 2.09 -11.88 -9.42
N GLU A 38 1.87 -11.40 -8.19
CA GLU A 38 1.08 -10.19 -7.90
C GLU A 38 1.90 -9.11 -7.18
N GLY A 39 1.47 -7.85 -7.32
CA GLY A 39 2.00 -6.74 -6.55
C GLY A 39 1.77 -6.90 -5.04
N SER A 40 2.82 -6.72 -4.26
CA SER A 40 2.87 -6.88 -2.82
C SER A 40 2.58 -5.55 -2.12
N THR A 41 1.33 -5.32 -1.79
CA THR A 41 0.91 -4.10 -1.06
C THR A 41 1.65 -3.94 0.28
N GLY A 42 1.91 -5.02 1.00
CA GLY A 42 2.64 -4.96 2.28
C GLY A 42 4.06 -4.42 2.11
N GLN A 43 4.82 -4.97 1.16
CA GLN A 43 6.20 -4.51 0.90
C GLN A 43 6.24 -3.08 0.39
N LEU A 44 5.26 -2.66 -0.43
CA LEU A 44 5.14 -1.28 -0.86
C LEU A 44 4.93 -0.35 0.34
N LEU A 45 4.06 -0.73 1.28
CA LEU A 45 3.78 0.07 2.48
C LEU A 45 4.99 0.13 3.42
N ASP A 46 5.73 -0.97 3.57
CA ASP A 46 6.97 -1.01 4.35
C ASP A 46 8.02 -0.08 3.73
N ALA A 47 8.23 -0.14 2.41
CA ALA A 47 9.18 0.75 1.70
C ALA A 47 8.80 2.24 1.80
N ILE A 48 7.50 2.56 1.86
CA ILE A 48 7.01 3.91 2.14
C ILE A 48 7.36 4.31 3.58
N ALA A 49 7.13 3.43 4.56
CA ALA A 49 7.37 3.70 5.96
C ALA A 49 8.87 3.84 6.29
N ASP A 50 9.72 3.05 5.62
CA ASP A 50 11.17 3.07 5.77
C ASP A 50 11.83 4.24 5.01
N GLY A 51 11.06 4.97 4.18
CA GLY A 51 11.55 6.11 3.41
C GLY A 51 12.33 5.74 2.15
N GLU A 52 12.31 4.47 1.75
CA GLU A 52 12.88 3.99 0.48
C GLU A 52 12.06 4.47 -0.72
N LEU A 53 10.77 4.77 -0.49
CA LEU A 53 9.86 5.34 -1.49
C LEU A 53 9.45 6.78 -1.11
N ILE A 54 9.73 7.74 -1.99
CA ILE A 54 9.28 9.13 -1.82
C ILE A 54 7.90 9.32 -2.45
N LEU A 55 6.89 9.54 -1.63
CA LEU A 55 5.54 9.91 -2.08
C LEU A 55 5.42 11.43 -2.23
N ILE A 56 5.12 11.90 -3.44
CA ILE A 56 4.79 13.31 -3.68
C ILE A 56 3.27 13.47 -3.59
N ALA A 57 2.79 13.95 -2.45
CA ALA A 57 1.37 14.21 -2.24
C ALA A 57 0.96 15.58 -2.81
N THR A 58 0.23 15.59 -3.92
CA THR A 58 -0.47 16.79 -4.40
C THR A 58 -1.89 16.78 -3.85
N LYS A 59 -2.12 17.49 -2.74
CA LYS A 59 -3.48 17.64 -2.21
C LYS A 59 -4.26 18.58 -3.13
N ASN A 60 -4.93 18.05 -4.15
CA ASN A 60 -5.96 18.80 -4.86
C ASN A 60 -7.11 19.05 -3.88
N LYS A 61 -7.14 20.25 -3.27
CA LYS A 61 -8.30 20.79 -2.57
C LYS A 61 -9.43 21.04 -3.58
N SER A 62 -10.07 19.99 -4.07
CA SER A 62 -11.33 20.11 -4.81
C SER A 62 -12.43 19.56 -3.92
N ASN A 63 -13.35 20.44 -3.51
CA ASN A 63 -14.51 20.24 -2.64
C ASN A 63 -14.27 20.07 -1.13
N VAL A 64 -13.92 21.18 -0.48
CA VAL A 64 -14.59 21.54 0.78
C VAL A 64 -15.66 22.56 0.42
N ASN A 65 -16.82 22.11 -0.08
CA ASN A 65 -18.01 22.94 -0.11
C ASN A 65 -18.73 22.77 1.23
N ASN A 66 -18.48 23.70 2.15
CA ASN A 66 -19.31 23.90 3.32
C ASN A 66 -20.60 24.59 2.85
N ASN A 67 -21.70 23.86 2.78
CA ASN A 67 -23.03 24.48 2.78
C ASN A 67 -23.65 24.23 4.16
N GLY A 68 -23.87 25.34 4.87
CA GLY A 68 -24.51 25.39 6.18
C GLY A 68 -26.03 25.34 6.13
#